data_AF-A0A2D9XVB4-F1
#
_entry.id   AF-A0A2D9XVB4-F1
#
_cell.length_a   1.000
_cell.length_b   1.000
_cell.length_c   1.000
_cell.angle_alpha   90.00
_cell.angle_beta   90.00
_cell.angle_gamma   90.00
#
_symmetry.space_group_name_H-M   'P 1'
#
loop_
_entity.id
_entity.type
_entity.pdbx_description
1 polymer ?
#
loop_
_entity_poly.entity_id
_entity_poly.type
_entity_poly.pdbx_seq_one_letter_code
_entity_poly.pdbx_strand_id
1 'polypeptide(L)'
;KYSTKIVNDAMKRFHSENPYKDYISKEQLRDEVDISQDWLSYVVESMANDVVKMKRGYALKDHSVSLSDSDLQLTVKLEELLIKAAYNLPKVDSLFSDDPKKALSLLHLLKNNGKVIEIKQGLWIHINLIDKLKHALSEYFSSSREMKVSDFKKITLSSRRSAIPLLEYCDDQSLTERQDDIRVKGDDLG
;
A
#
# COMPACT_ATOMS: atom_id res chain seq x y z
N LYS A 1 -19.19 1.18 30.09
CA LYS A 1 -18.63 -0.03 30.77
C LYS A 1 -18.76 -1.27 29.88
N TYR A 2 -19.95 -1.76 29.55
CA TYR A 2 -20.10 -2.91 28.64
C TYR A 2 -19.54 -2.63 27.23
N SER A 3 -19.96 -1.53 26.60
CA SER A 3 -19.46 -1.16 25.25
C SER A 3 -17.96 -0.89 25.21
N THR A 4 -17.41 -0.27 26.26
CA THR A 4 -15.95 -0.07 26.42
C THR A 4 -15.19 -1.41 26.42
N LYS A 5 -15.74 -2.41 27.12
CA LYS A 5 -15.13 -3.74 27.21
C LYS A 5 -15.15 -4.47 25.86
N ILE A 6 -16.30 -4.52 25.18
CA ILE A 6 -16.39 -5.22 23.89
C ILE A 6 -15.47 -4.60 22.83
N VAL A 7 -15.35 -3.26 22.81
CA VAL A 7 -14.46 -2.55 21.88
C VAL A 7 -13.00 -2.85 22.21
N ASN A 8 -12.62 -2.77 23.49
CA ASN A 8 -11.26 -3.10 23.92
C ASN A 8 -10.88 -4.56 23.60
N ASP A 9 -11.77 -5.50 23.87
CA ASP A 9 -11.52 -6.93 23.63
C ASP A 9 -11.41 -7.25 22.14
N ALA A 10 -12.23 -6.60 21.29
CA ALA A 10 -12.12 -6.68 19.83
C ALA A 10 -10.78 -6.11 19.34
N MET A 11 -10.37 -4.93 19.81
CA MET A 11 -9.08 -4.34 19.44
C MET A 11 -7.90 -5.22 19.88
N LYS A 12 -7.94 -5.80 21.08
CA LYS A 12 -6.90 -6.73 21.57
C LYS A 12 -6.81 -7.99 20.70
N ARG A 13 -7.94 -8.59 20.37
CA ARG A 13 -8.00 -9.76 19.48
C ARG A 13 -7.44 -9.42 18.10
N PHE A 14 -7.88 -8.32 17.51
CA PHE A 14 -7.38 -7.86 16.22
C PHE A 14 -5.86 -7.71 16.21
N HIS A 15 -5.29 -7.01 17.19
CA HIS A 15 -3.84 -6.78 17.27
C HIS A 15 -3.06 -8.07 17.50
N SER A 16 -3.61 -9.01 18.28
CA SER A 16 -3.02 -10.34 18.46
C SER A 16 -3.05 -11.18 17.18
N GLU A 17 -4.09 -11.07 16.36
CA GLU A 17 -4.24 -11.81 15.10
C GLU A 17 -3.51 -11.13 13.94
N ASN A 18 -3.24 -9.82 14.05
CA ASN A 18 -2.63 -8.98 13.02
C ASN A 18 -1.43 -8.20 13.58
N PRO A 19 -0.35 -8.88 14.00
CA PRO A 19 0.78 -8.23 14.68
C PRO A 19 1.49 -7.15 13.83
N TYR A 20 1.29 -7.19 12.50
CA TYR A 20 1.88 -6.26 11.54
C TYR A 20 0.96 -5.08 11.16
N LYS A 21 -0.25 -4.99 11.72
CA LYS A 21 -1.17 -3.88 11.47
C LYS A 21 -1.10 -2.87 12.60
N ASP A 22 -0.92 -1.62 12.23
CA ASP A 22 -0.84 -0.50 13.19
C ASP A 22 -2.20 -0.18 13.82
N TYR A 23 -3.31 -0.41 13.10
CA TYR A 23 -4.66 -0.07 13.53
C TYR A 23 -5.72 -1.01 12.93
N ILE A 24 -6.87 -1.12 13.61
CA ILE A 24 -8.11 -1.68 13.06
C ILE A 24 -8.90 -0.57 12.37
N SER A 25 -9.42 -0.82 11.16
CA SER A 25 -10.21 0.19 10.45
C SER A 25 -11.52 0.47 11.20
N LYS A 26 -12.09 1.67 11.00
CA LYS A 26 -13.37 2.03 11.65
C LYS A 26 -14.48 1.06 11.28
N GLU A 27 -14.55 0.70 10.00
CA GLU A 27 -15.52 -0.24 9.45
C GLU A 27 -15.34 -1.64 10.04
N GLN A 28 -14.11 -2.16 10.06
CA GLN A 28 -13.85 -3.49 10.58
C GLN A 28 -14.17 -3.59 12.08
N LEU A 29 -13.77 -2.58 12.87
CA LEU A 29 -14.05 -2.58 14.31
C LEU A 29 -15.56 -2.49 14.57
N ARG A 30 -16.28 -1.68 13.80
CA ARG A 30 -17.74 -1.57 13.87
C ARG A 30 -18.41 -2.91 13.57
N ASP A 31 -18.00 -3.56 12.50
CA ASP A 31 -18.57 -4.84 12.06
C ASP A 31 -18.24 -5.97 13.05
N GLU A 32 -17.10 -5.91 13.75
CA GLU A 32 -16.72 -6.90 14.78
C GLU A 32 -17.55 -6.76 16.08
N VAL A 33 -17.93 -5.53 16.47
CA VAL A 33 -18.64 -5.28 17.74
C VAL A 33 -20.14 -5.04 17.59
N ASP A 34 -20.64 -4.98 16.35
CA ASP A 34 -22.06 -4.80 15.98
C ASP A 34 -22.73 -3.59 16.66
N ILE A 35 -22.14 -2.40 16.49
CA ILE A 35 -22.71 -1.13 16.98
C ILE A 35 -22.73 -0.05 15.91
N SER A 36 -23.52 1.02 16.11
CA SER A 36 -23.53 2.15 15.18
C SER A 36 -22.20 2.92 15.16
N GLN A 37 -21.88 3.56 14.04
CA GLN A 37 -20.64 4.34 13.89
C GLN A 37 -20.56 5.50 14.91
N ASP A 38 -21.68 6.16 15.19
CA ASP A 38 -21.74 7.26 16.16
C ASP A 38 -21.48 6.74 17.58
N TRP A 39 -22.06 5.58 17.91
CA TRP A 39 -21.82 4.96 19.21
C TRP A 39 -20.38 4.47 19.36
N LEU A 40 -19.82 3.84 18.33
CA LEU A 40 -18.40 3.46 18.31
C LEU A 40 -17.50 4.69 18.54
N SER A 41 -17.79 5.80 17.87
CA SER A 41 -17.02 7.05 18.01
C SER A 41 -17.08 7.59 19.44
N TYR A 42 -18.26 7.59 20.05
CA TYR A 42 -18.45 7.99 21.46
C TYR A 42 -17.72 7.06 22.43
N VAL A 43 -17.78 5.74 22.21
CA VAL A 43 -17.08 4.75 23.05
C VAL A 43 -15.57 4.94 22.96
N VAL A 44 -15.02 5.09 21.75
CA VAL A 44 -13.58 5.32 21.56
C VAL A 44 -13.14 6.66 22.18
N GLU A 45 -13.97 7.70 22.14
CA GLU A 45 -13.69 8.96 22.84
C GLU A 45 -13.58 8.79 24.35
N SER A 46 -14.47 7.98 24.93
CA SER A 46 -14.39 7.62 26.35
C SER A 46 -13.13 6.81 26.72
N MET A 47 -12.44 6.24 25.72
CA MET A 47 -11.22 5.44 25.83
C MET A 47 -9.96 6.20 25.40
N ALA A 48 -9.98 7.53 25.34
CA ALA A 48 -8.85 8.33 24.84
C ALA A 48 -7.52 8.12 25.62
N ASN A 49 -7.58 7.58 26.84
CA ASN A 49 -6.39 7.20 27.61
C ASN A 49 -5.71 5.93 27.07
N ASP A 50 -6.46 5.03 26.43
CA ASP A 50 -5.99 3.71 25.99
C ASP A 50 -5.93 3.58 24.46
N VAL A 51 -6.68 4.41 23.73
CA VAL A 51 -6.84 4.33 22.27
C VAL A 51 -6.27 5.56 21.57
N VAL A 52 -5.54 5.33 20.47
CA VAL A 52 -5.11 6.36 19.52
C VAL A 52 -6.05 6.36 18.32
N LYS A 53 -6.61 7.54 18.01
CA LYS A 53 -7.36 7.76 16.77
C LYS A 53 -6.38 8.01 15.62
N MET A 54 -6.46 7.20 14.58
CA MET A 54 -5.71 7.38 13.33
C MET A 54 -6.65 7.83 12.21
N LYS A 55 -6.11 8.31 11.08
CA LYS A 55 -6.89 8.84 9.96
C LYS A 55 -7.97 7.86 9.47
N ARG A 56 -7.67 6.56 9.44
CA ARG A 56 -8.52 5.49 8.91
C ARG A 56 -8.98 4.46 9.95
N GLY A 57 -8.68 4.65 11.23
CA GLY A 57 -8.99 3.63 12.24
C GLY A 57 -8.49 3.95 13.64
N TYR A 58 -8.33 2.91 14.45
CA TYR A 58 -8.01 3.00 15.87
C TYR A 58 -6.93 1.99 16.27
N ALA A 59 -6.04 2.39 17.17
CA ALA A 59 -4.98 1.55 17.72
C ALA A 59 -5.00 1.59 19.25
N LEU A 60 -4.61 0.51 19.93
CA LEU A 60 -4.34 0.58 21.36
C LEU A 60 -2.98 1.24 21.57
N LYS A 61 -2.82 2.09 22.58
CA LYS A 61 -1.55 2.78 22.86
C LYS A 61 -0.41 1.83 23.24
N ASP A 62 -0.73 0.67 23.79
CA ASP A 62 0.23 -0.38 24.14
C ASP A 62 0.58 -1.29 22.96
N HIS A 63 -0.15 -1.18 21.84
CA HIS A 63 0.20 -1.89 20.62
C HIS A 63 1.28 -1.14 19.85
N SER A 64 2.40 -1.80 19.67
CA SER A 64 3.44 -1.40 18.72
C SER A 64 3.74 -2.58 17.83
N VAL A 65 3.85 -2.35 16.52
CA VAL A 65 4.31 -3.39 15.60
C VAL A 65 5.75 -3.71 15.95
N SER A 66 5.96 -4.84 16.63
CA SER A 66 7.28 -5.37 16.95
C SER A 66 7.64 -6.42 15.89
N LEU A 67 8.63 -6.10 15.07
CA LEU A 67 9.19 -7.04 14.10
C LEU A 67 10.25 -7.90 14.78
N SER A 68 10.18 -9.21 14.60
CA SER A 68 11.30 -10.09 14.97
C SER A 68 12.49 -9.85 14.04
N ASP A 69 13.69 -10.30 14.42
CA ASP A 69 14.88 -10.20 13.57
C ASP A 69 14.65 -10.88 12.21
N SER A 70 13.91 -11.99 12.18
CA SER A 70 13.55 -12.68 10.95
C SER A 70 12.57 -11.89 10.08
N ASP A 71 11.68 -11.11 10.70
CA ASP A 71 10.77 -10.22 9.97
C ASP A 71 11.54 -9.06 9.35
N LEU A 72 12.48 -8.47 10.10
CA LEU A 72 13.36 -7.41 9.61
C LEU A 72 14.21 -7.87 8.42
N GLN A 73 14.78 -9.08 8.50
CA GLN A 73 15.50 -9.67 7.38
C GLN A 73 14.58 -9.91 6.17
N LEU A 74 13.34 -10.36 6.41
CA LEU A 74 12.38 -10.57 5.33
C LEU A 74 11.92 -9.25 4.71
N THR A 75 11.74 -8.16 5.47
CA THR A 75 11.41 -6.85 4.89
C THR A 75 12.52 -6.36 3.98
N VAL A 76 13.79 -6.47 4.39
CA VAL A 76 14.94 -6.11 3.55
C VAL A 76 14.95 -6.94 2.26
N LYS A 77 14.77 -8.25 2.38
CA LYS A 77 14.71 -9.16 1.23
C LYS A 77 13.56 -8.82 0.28
N LEU A 78 12.38 -8.48 0.78
CA LEU A 78 11.23 -8.08 -0.03
C LEU A 78 11.50 -6.78 -0.80
N GLU A 79 12.10 -5.77 -0.16
CA GLU A 79 12.52 -4.53 -0.82
C GLU A 79 13.54 -4.81 -1.94
N GLU A 80 14.57 -5.62 -1.67
CA GLU A 80 15.58 -6.01 -2.67
C GLU A 80 14.97 -6.74 -3.87
N LEU A 81 14.05 -7.68 -3.62
CA LEU A 81 13.36 -8.42 -4.67
C LEU A 81 12.47 -7.51 -5.53
N LEU A 82 11.79 -6.53 -4.92
CA LEU A 82 11.00 -5.54 -5.65
C LEU A 82 11.88 -4.62 -6.51
N ILE A 83 13.02 -4.17 -5.98
CA ILE A 83 13.99 -3.39 -6.74
C ILE A 83 14.51 -4.21 -7.94
N LYS A 84 14.88 -5.47 -7.71
CA LYS A 84 15.38 -6.38 -8.74
C LYS A 84 14.33 -6.71 -9.80
N ALA A 85 13.05 -6.79 -9.42
CA ALA A 85 11.96 -7.02 -10.35
C ALA A 85 11.70 -5.83 -11.29
N ALA A 86 12.26 -4.65 -10.98
CA ALA A 86 12.07 -3.42 -11.75
C ALA A 86 10.57 -3.16 -12.00
N TYR A 87 10.18 -2.87 -13.24
CA TYR A 87 8.80 -2.57 -13.62
C TYR A 87 7.95 -3.81 -13.93
N ASN A 88 8.37 -5.02 -13.52
CA ASN A 88 7.60 -6.25 -13.80
C ASN A 88 6.46 -6.51 -12.81
N LEU A 89 6.37 -5.74 -11.72
CA LEU A 89 5.29 -5.80 -10.73
C LEU A 89 4.98 -7.22 -10.19
N PRO A 90 5.86 -7.82 -9.40
CA PRO A 90 5.64 -9.16 -8.86
C PRO A 90 4.44 -9.22 -7.92
N LYS A 91 3.82 -10.41 -7.85
CA LYS A 91 2.83 -10.76 -6.81
C LYS A 91 3.54 -11.29 -5.57
N VAL A 92 2.86 -11.29 -4.42
CA VAL A 92 3.42 -11.78 -3.15
C VAL A 92 3.98 -13.20 -3.26
N ASP A 93 3.25 -14.13 -3.88
CA ASP A 93 3.67 -15.53 -4.04
C ASP A 93 4.97 -15.67 -4.86
N SER A 94 5.24 -14.72 -5.76
CA SER A 94 6.47 -14.69 -6.56
C SER A 94 7.65 -14.03 -5.86
N LEU A 95 7.39 -13.24 -4.81
CA LEU A 95 8.43 -12.64 -3.96
C LEU A 95 8.86 -13.61 -2.87
N PHE A 96 7.89 -14.27 -2.23
CA PHE A 96 8.15 -15.19 -1.13
C PHE A 96 7.02 -16.22 -1.02
N SER A 97 7.32 -17.46 -1.41
CA SER A 97 6.35 -18.55 -1.50
C SER A 97 6.16 -19.32 -0.19
N ASP A 98 7.13 -19.27 0.72
CA ASP A 98 7.12 -20.14 1.91
C ASP A 98 6.02 -19.73 2.90
N ASP A 99 5.78 -18.42 3.03
CA ASP A 99 4.65 -17.87 3.79
C ASP A 99 4.12 -16.58 3.12
N PRO A 100 3.23 -16.71 2.12
CA PRO A 100 2.68 -15.56 1.41
C PRO A 100 1.83 -14.63 2.28
N LYS A 101 1.20 -15.15 3.34
CA LYS A 101 0.39 -14.35 4.26
C LYS A 101 1.27 -13.41 5.07
N LYS A 102 2.38 -13.93 5.59
CA LYS A 102 3.38 -13.12 6.29
C LYS A 102 4.02 -12.10 5.36
N ALA A 103 4.45 -12.50 4.16
CA ALA A 103 5.02 -11.59 3.19
C ALA A 103 4.05 -10.46 2.80
N LEU A 104 2.76 -10.77 2.61
CA LEU A 104 1.74 -9.76 2.32
C LEU A 104 1.59 -8.77 3.48
N SER A 105 1.58 -9.26 4.71
CA SER A 105 1.48 -8.41 5.91
C SER A 105 2.68 -7.45 6.01
N LEU A 106 3.89 -7.94 5.73
CA LEU A 106 5.10 -7.11 5.71
C LEU A 106 5.11 -6.12 4.54
N LEU A 107 4.58 -6.48 3.37
CA LEU A 107 4.42 -5.53 2.25
C LEU A 107 3.44 -4.40 2.60
N HIS A 108 2.35 -4.69 3.31
CA HIS A 108 1.44 -3.65 3.81
C HIS A 108 2.11 -2.75 4.84
N LEU A 109 2.95 -3.30 5.73
CA LEU A 109 3.76 -2.50 6.65
C LEU A 109 4.72 -1.57 5.88
N LEU A 110 5.46 -2.10 4.91
CA LEU A 110 6.34 -1.31 4.05
C LEU A 110 5.59 -0.23 3.27
N LYS A 111 4.35 -0.51 2.83
CA LYS A 111 3.47 0.46 2.17
C LYS A 111 3.04 1.58 3.11
N ASN A 112 2.66 1.25 4.34
CA ASN A 112 2.34 2.25 5.36
C ASN A 112 3.56 3.15 5.66
N ASN A 113 4.76 2.58 5.61
CA ASN A 113 6.02 3.30 5.78
C ASN A 113 6.51 4.02 4.50
N GLY A 114 5.74 4.00 3.41
CA GLY A 114 6.07 4.69 2.16
C GLY A 114 7.23 4.09 1.36
N LYS A 115 7.65 2.85 1.66
CA LYS A 115 8.76 2.17 0.97
C LYS A 115 8.33 1.48 -0.32
N VAL A 116 7.10 0.95 -0.34
CA VAL A 116 6.56 0.21 -1.48
C VAL A 116 5.14 0.69 -1.80
N ILE A 117 4.71 0.42 -3.03
CA ILE A 117 3.36 0.73 -3.49
C ILE A 117 2.75 -0.55 -4.06
N GLU A 118 1.46 -0.74 -3.79
CA GLU A 118 0.64 -1.70 -4.51
C GLU A 118 -0.05 -0.98 -5.67
N ILE A 119 0.32 -1.32 -6.90
CA ILE A 119 -0.17 -0.67 -8.11
C ILE A 119 -1.61 -1.08 -8.41
N LYS A 120 -1.87 -2.39 -8.50
CA LYS A 120 -3.21 -2.94 -8.78
C LYS A 120 -3.28 -4.42 -8.43
N GLN A 121 -4.35 -4.88 -7.80
CA GLN A 121 -4.63 -6.32 -7.59
C GLN A 121 -3.44 -7.13 -7.03
N GLY A 122 -2.77 -6.62 -5.99
CA GLY A 122 -1.63 -7.29 -5.35
C GLY A 122 -0.35 -7.30 -6.21
N LEU A 123 -0.21 -6.38 -7.16
CA LEU A 123 1.00 -6.13 -7.92
C LEU A 123 1.82 -5.04 -7.23
N TRP A 124 3.04 -5.36 -6.83
CA TRP A 124 3.86 -4.51 -5.95
C TRP A 124 5.06 -3.90 -6.66
N ILE A 125 5.48 -2.71 -6.24
CA ILE A 125 6.68 -2.04 -6.71
C ILE A 125 7.35 -1.25 -5.58
N HIS A 126 8.67 -1.09 -5.65
CA HIS A 126 9.42 -0.24 -4.74
C HIS A 126 9.31 1.25 -5.13
N ILE A 127 9.20 2.17 -4.16
CA ILE A 127 9.01 3.61 -4.41
C ILE A 127 10.12 4.22 -5.28
N ASN A 128 11.38 3.85 -5.05
CA ASN A 128 12.52 4.28 -5.85
C ASN A 128 12.35 4.07 -7.37
N LEU A 129 11.57 3.08 -7.80
CA LEU A 129 11.30 2.85 -9.22
C LEU A 129 10.24 3.82 -9.75
N ILE A 130 9.28 4.25 -8.93
CA ILE A 130 8.31 5.28 -9.31
C ILE A 130 9.00 6.62 -9.48
N ASP A 131 9.96 6.98 -8.62
CA ASP A 131 10.72 8.22 -8.78
C ASP A 131 11.53 8.20 -10.08
N LYS A 132 12.19 7.07 -10.40
CA LYS A 132 12.88 6.89 -11.69
C LYS A 132 11.92 6.96 -12.88
N LEU A 133 10.72 6.41 -12.74
CA LEU A 133 9.70 6.45 -13.78
C LEU A 133 9.25 7.88 -14.08
N LYS A 134 9.02 8.70 -13.04
CA LYS A 134 8.67 10.12 -13.21
C LYS A 134 9.73 10.87 -14.01
N HIS A 135 11.01 10.66 -13.70
CA HIS A 135 12.11 11.28 -14.44
C HIS A 135 12.12 10.82 -15.90
N ALA A 136 12.00 9.52 -16.15
CA ALA A 136 12.00 8.98 -17.51
C ALA A 136 10.79 9.44 -18.35
N LEU A 137 9.63 9.62 -17.72
CA LEU A 137 8.45 10.18 -18.38
C LEU A 137 8.64 11.67 -18.69
N SER A 138 9.17 12.46 -17.77
CA SER A 138 9.45 13.88 -18.01
C SER A 138 10.47 14.06 -19.16
N GLU A 139 11.52 13.23 -19.18
CA GLU A 139 12.48 13.19 -20.27
C GLU A 139 11.82 12.81 -21.61
N TYR A 140 10.97 11.79 -21.62
CA TYR A 140 10.23 11.39 -22.82
C TYR A 140 9.36 12.54 -23.36
N PHE A 141 8.58 13.19 -22.49
CA PHE A 141 7.68 14.27 -22.87
C PHE A 141 8.37 15.60 -23.19
N SER A 142 9.66 15.74 -22.89
CA SER A 142 10.47 16.89 -23.34
C SER A 142 10.69 16.91 -24.85
N SER A 143 10.60 15.75 -25.51
CA SER A 143 10.88 15.57 -26.94
C SER A 143 9.71 15.00 -27.74
N SER A 144 8.72 14.41 -27.06
CA SER A 144 7.55 13.77 -27.68
C SER A 144 6.27 14.25 -27.01
N ARG A 145 5.23 14.58 -27.77
CA ARG A 145 3.95 15.05 -27.20
C ARG A 145 2.99 13.92 -26.81
N GLU A 146 3.14 12.77 -27.47
CA GLU A 146 2.24 11.63 -27.34
C GLU A 146 3.05 10.37 -27.06
N MET A 147 2.53 9.51 -26.17
CA MET A 147 3.14 8.25 -25.81
C MET A 147 2.16 7.10 -26.05
N LYS A 148 2.50 6.15 -26.91
CA LYS A 148 1.76 4.89 -27.03
C LYS A 148 2.20 3.90 -25.96
N VAL A 149 1.39 2.88 -25.71
CA VAL A 149 1.75 1.75 -24.83
C VAL A 149 3.09 1.11 -25.24
N SER A 150 3.37 1.03 -26.54
CA SER A 150 4.65 0.52 -27.07
C SER A 150 5.85 1.33 -26.63
N ASP A 151 5.71 2.66 -26.50
CA ASP A 151 6.81 3.55 -26.13
C ASP A 151 7.06 3.49 -24.63
N PHE A 152 5.99 3.46 -23.83
CA PHE A 152 6.08 3.22 -22.39
C PHE A 152 6.79 1.90 -22.06
N LYS A 153 6.55 0.85 -22.86
CA LYS A 153 7.25 -0.43 -22.73
C LYS A 153 8.75 -0.33 -23.03
N LYS A 154 9.18 0.57 -23.91
CA LYS A 154 10.61 0.82 -24.16
C LYS A 154 11.25 1.54 -22.98
N ILE A 155 10.53 2.46 -22.34
CA ILE A 155 10.98 3.17 -21.13
C ILE A 155 11.16 2.20 -19.96
N THR A 156 10.15 1.35 -19.73
CA THR A 156 10.10 0.47 -18.54
C THR A 156 10.73 -0.90 -18.76
N LEU A 157 11.00 -1.29 -20.01
CA LEU A 157 11.39 -2.65 -20.38
C LEU A 157 10.45 -3.74 -19.79
N SER A 158 9.19 -3.37 -19.55
CA SER A 158 8.22 -4.20 -18.82
C SER A 158 7.40 -5.09 -19.74
N SER A 159 6.86 -6.16 -19.16
CA SER A 159 5.89 -7.02 -19.83
C SER A 159 4.57 -6.29 -20.11
N ARG A 160 3.75 -6.79 -21.05
CA ARG A 160 2.38 -6.23 -21.29
C ARG A 160 1.52 -6.27 -20.03
N ARG A 161 1.67 -7.33 -19.22
CA ARG A 161 0.93 -7.53 -17.97
C ARG A 161 1.24 -6.44 -16.95
N SER A 162 2.44 -5.86 -17.00
CA SER A 162 2.91 -4.86 -16.03
C SER A 162 2.78 -3.43 -16.55
N ALA A 163 2.94 -3.22 -17.87
CA ALA A 163 2.86 -1.91 -18.51
C ALA A 163 1.49 -1.24 -18.34
N ILE A 164 0.39 -1.97 -18.56
CA ILE A 164 -0.95 -1.39 -18.47
C ILE A 164 -1.28 -0.94 -17.03
N PRO A 165 -1.11 -1.77 -15.98
CA PRO A 165 -1.33 -1.32 -14.61
C PRO A 165 -0.44 -0.14 -14.19
N LEU A 166 0.82 -0.09 -14.63
CA LEU A 166 1.69 1.05 -14.34
C LEU A 166 1.21 2.32 -15.05
N LEU A 167 0.74 2.21 -16.29
CA LEU A 167 0.16 3.33 -17.01
C LEU A 167 -1.12 3.84 -16.34
N GLU A 168 -2.01 2.94 -15.94
CA GLU A 168 -3.22 3.32 -15.17
C GLU A 168 -2.84 4.02 -13.86
N TYR A 169 -1.82 3.54 -13.16
CA TYR A 169 -1.30 4.23 -11.97
C TYR A 169 -0.73 5.61 -12.31
N CYS A 170 0.01 5.76 -13.41
CA CYS A 170 0.49 7.07 -13.85
C CYS A 170 -0.67 8.03 -14.16
N ASP A 171 -1.73 7.52 -14.79
CA ASP A 171 -2.95 8.28 -15.08
C ASP A 171 -3.65 8.72 -13.79
N ASP A 172 -3.83 7.80 -12.83
CA ASP A 172 -4.44 8.06 -11.52
C ASP A 172 -3.63 9.04 -10.65
N GLN A 173 -2.33 9.17 -10.92
CA GLN A 173 -1.42 10.10 -10.24
C GLN A 173 -1.17 11.38 -11.04
N SER A 174 -1.96 11.65 -12.09
CA SER A 174 -1.83 12.82 -12.96
C SER A 174 -0.43 12.99 -13.57
N LEU A 175 0.34 11.91 -13.68
CA LEU A 175 1.65 11.89 -14.34
C LEU A 175 1.50 11.79 -15.86
N THR A 176 0.43 11.15 -16.30
CA THR A 176 0.01 11.05 -17.70
C THR A 176 -1.49 11.27 -17.78
N GLU A 177 -1.98 11.65 -18.95
CA GLU A 177 -3.42 11.70 -19.24
C GLU A 177 -3.70 10.82 -20.45
N ARG A 178 -4.66 9.91 -20.33
CA ARG A 178 -5.03 9.00 -21.42
C ARG A 178 -6.01 9.67 -22.38
N GLN A 179 -5.66 9.67 -23.67
CA GLN A 179 -6.51 10.09 -24.77
C GLN A 179 -6.59 8.95 -25.78
N ASP A 180 -7.69 8.20 -25.77
CA ASP A 180 -7.87 6.99 -26.58
C ASP A 180 -6.74 5.96 -26.40
N ASP A 181 -5.91 5.82 -27.43
CA ASP A 181 -4.79 4.86 -27.53
C ASP A 181 -3.42 5.48 -27.19
N ILE A 182 -3.38 6.80 -26.93
CA ILE A 182 -2.17 7.53 -26.55
C ILE A 182 -2.29 8.10 -25.14
N ARG A 183 -1.16 8.55 -24.62
CA ARG A 183 -1.07 9.37 -23.42
C ARG A 183 -0.32 10.65 -23.70
N VAL A 184 -0.75 11.73 -23.08
CA VAL A 184 -0.05 13.02 -23.06
C VAL A 184 0.54 13.27 -21.68
N LYS A 185 1.39 14.29 -21.58
CA LYS A 185 1.98 14.74 -20.31
C LYS A 185 0.86 15.17 -19.35
N GLY A 186 0.85 14.62 -18.13
CA GLY A 186 -0.08 15.05 -17.09
C GLY A 186 0.46 16.24 -16.28
N ASP A 187 -0.44 16.92 -15.56
CA ASP A 187 -0.15 18.17 -14.85
C ASP A 187 0.85 18.01 -13.69
N ASP A 188 0.89 16.83 -13.05
CA ASP A 188 1.77 16.55 -11.91
C ASP A 188 3.14 15.98 -12.35
N LEU A 189 3.36 15.87 -13.67
CA LEU A 189 4.66 15.56 -14.22
C LEU A 189 5.42 16.87 -14.45
N GLY A 190 6.45 17.13 -13.65
CA GLY A 190 7.35 18.30 -13.80
C GLY A 190 7.78 18.56 -15.24
#